data_AF-A0A9D1RRS7-F1
#
_entry.id   AF-A0A9D1RRS7-F1
#
_cell.length_a   1.000
_cell.length_b   1.000
_cell.length_c   1.000
_cell.angle_alpha   90.00
_cell.angle_beta   90.00
_cell.angle_gamma   90.00
#
_symmetry.space_group_name_H-M   'P 1'
#
loop_
_entity.id
_entity.type
_entity.pdbx_description
1 polymer ?
#
loop_
_entity_poly.entity_id
_entity_poly.type
_entity_poly.pdbx_seq_one_letter_code
_entity_poly.pdbx_strand_id
1 'polypeptide(L)'
;MTVDNAIQALATYGLRKGLIQEADYTWAVNTLMDILRVEFYAPTEEAPEEIDLPAVLTFLMDDAHARGVLPEDSITYRDLFDTRLMGALTPRPTQVVEHFNSLYAQDPKAATDWF
;
A
#
# COMPACT_ATOMS: atom_id res chain seq x y z
N MET A 1 1.26 17.81 3.57
CA MET A 1 1.09 16.40 3.97
C MET A 1 2.22 16.05 4.93
N THR A 2 1.96 15.27 5.99
CA THR A 2 2.99 14.72 6.89
C THR A 2 3.27 13.26 6.50
N VAL A 3 4.37 12.68 6.99
CA VAL A 3 4.69 11.26 6.77
C VAL A 3 3.61 10.36 7.36
N ASP A 4 3.13 10.65 8.58
CA ASP A 4 2.06 9.91 9.22
C ASP A 4 0.77 9.94 8.39
N ASN A 5 0.37 11.11 7.90
CA ASN A 5 -0.83 11.21 7.05
C ASN A 5 -0.65 10.48 5.71
N ALA A 6 0.56 10.45 5.16
CA ALA A 6 0.85 9.73 3.92
C ALA A 6 0.81 8.20 4.14
N ILE A 7 1.35 7.70 5.25
CA ILE A 7 1.25 6.28 5.65
C ILE A 7 -0.23 5.91 5.86
N GLN A 8 -0.98 6.73 6.60
CA GLN A 8 -2.41 6.53 6.82
C GLN A 8 -3.17 6.51 5.49
N ALA A 9 -2.91 7.46 4.59
CA ALA A 9 -3.54 7.55 3.28
C ALA A 9 -3.23 6.30 2.43
N LEU A 10 -1.99 5.83 2.43
CA LEU A 10 -1.58 4.66 1.67
C LEU A 10 -2.25 3.37 2.20
N ALA A 11 -2.24 3.14 3.51
CA ALA A 11 -2.94 2.01 4.12
C ALA A 11 -4.47 2.07 3.89
N THR A 12 -5.05 3.27 4.03
CA THR A 12 -6.48 3.50 3.76
C THR A 12 -6.83 3.24 2.30
N TYR A 13 -5.96 3.63 1.37
CA TYR A 13 -6.13 3.33 -0.05
C TYR A 13 -6.20 1.82 -0.29
N GLY A 14 -5.26 1.07 0.29
CA GLY A 14 -5.24 -0.40 0.20
C GLY A 14 -6.55 -1.02 0.68
N LEU A 15 -7.07 -0.55 1.82
CA LEU A 15 -8.33 -1.03 2.37
C LEU A 15 -9.53 -0.68 1.48
N ARG A 16 -9.64 0.59 1.04
CA ARG A 16 -10.76 1.05 0.20
C ARG A 16 -10.79 0.39 -1.17
N LYS A 17 -9.63 -0.02 -1.70
CA LYS A 17 -9.51 -0.74 -2.97
C LYS A 17 -9.60 -2.25 -2.83
N GLY A 18 -9.80 -2.78 -1.62
CA GLY A 18 -9.88 -4.22 -1.37
C GLY A 18 -8.57 -4.97 -1.59
N LEU A 19 -7.43 -4.26 -1.55
CA LEU A 19 -6.10 -4.87 -1.65
C LEU A 19 -5.71 -5.55 -0.34
N ILE A 20 -6.17 -4.99 0.79
CA ILE A 20 -6.05 -5.57 2.12
C ILE A 20 -7.42 -5.66 2.80
N GLN A 21 -7.54 -6.53 3.80
CA GLN A 21 -8.73 -6.58 4.66
C GLN A 21 -8.56 -5.72 5.92
N GLU A 22 -9.65 -5.46 6.64
CA GLU A 22 -9.62 -4.67 7.88
C GLU A 22 -8.67 -5.28 8.93
N ALA A 23 -8.63 -6.62 9.02
CA ALA A 23 -7.71 -7.35 9.89
C ALA A 23 -6.22 -7.10 9.56
N ASP A 24 -5.92 -6.76 8.31
CA ASP A 24 -4.56 -6.50 7.85
C ASP A 24 -4.16 -5.03 8.01
N TYR A 25 -5.07 -4.12 8.35
CA TYR A 25 -4.81 -2.68 8.34
C TYR A 25 -3.63 -2.30 9.25
N THR A 26 -3.65 -2.75 10.51
CA THR A 26 -2.55 -2.49 11.45
C THR A 26 -1.25 -3.15 11.00
N TRP A 27 -1.32 -4.34 10.40
CA TRP A 27 -0.15 -5.03 9.86
C TRP A 27 0.47 -4.27 8.69
N ALA A 28 -0.37 -3.75 7.78
CA ALA A 28 0.04 -2.94 6.65
C ALA A 28 0.72 -1.64 7.10
N VAL A 29 0.11 -0.91 8.05
CA VAL A 29 0.71 0.31 8.64
C VAL A 29 2.10 0.01 9.23
N ASN A 30 2.23 -1.03 10.06
CA ASN A 30 3.50 -1.40 10.66
C ASN A 30 4.56 -1.81 9.61
N THR A 31 4.13 -2.49 8.56
CA THR A 31 5.02 -2.89 7.45
C THR A 31 5.51 -1.66 6.68
N LEU A 32 4.63 -0.70 6.40
CA LEU A 32 4.99 0.58 5.79
C LEU A 32 5.97 1.36 6.67
N MET A 33 5.74 1.42 7.99
CA MET A 33 6.66 2.04 8.95
C MET A 33 8.05 1.40 8.92
N ASP A 34 8.15 0.06 8.87
CA ASP A 34 9.45 -0.62 8.76
C ASP A 34 10.15 -0.31 7.44
N ILE A 35 9.43 -0.32 6.31
CA ILE A 35 9.98 0.03 4.99
C ILE A 35 10.53 1.46 5.01
N LEU A 36 9.78 2.40 5.58
CA LEU A 36 10.11 3.84 5.62
C LEU A 36 11.07 4.20 6.77
N ARG A 37 11.40 3.27 7.66
CA ARG A 37 12.19 3.50 8.88
C ARG A 37 11.61 4.61 9.76
N VAL A 38 10.30 4.55 10.00
CA VAL A 38 9.57 5.48 10.88
C VAL A 38 9.36 4.80 12.23
N GLU A 39 9.90 5.40 13.30
CA GLU A 39 9.82 4.84 14.66
C GLU A 39 8.52 5.20 15.38
N PHE A 40 7.97 6.39 15.11
CA PHE A 40 6.78 6.91 15.76
C PHE A 40 5.73 7.25 14.70
N TYR A 41 4.49 6.87 14.97
CA TYR A 41 3.37 7.09 14.08
C TYR A 41 2.17 7.61 14.88
N ALA A 42 1.71 8.82 14.53
CA ALA A 42 0.56 9.47 15.13
C ALA A 42 -0.42 9.90 14.03
N PRO A 43 -1.33 9.01 13.58
CA PRO A 43 -2.28 9.32 12.53
C PRO A 43 -3.30 10.37 12.98
N THR A 44 -3.91 11.05 12.02
CA THR A 44 -5.08 11.90 12.30
C THR A 44 -6.31 11.04 12.55
N GLU A 45 -7.28 11.59 13.31
CA GLU A 45 -8.54 10.88 13.61
C GLU A 45 -9.31 10.51 12.33
N GLU A 46 -9.23 11.36 11.30
CA GLU A 46 -9.90 11.13 10.02
C GLU A 46 -8.89 10.94 8.89
N ALA A 47 -9.14 9.91 8.06
CA ALA A 47 -8.41 9.68 6.82
C ALA A 47 -8.97 10.59 5.70
N PRO A 48 -8.14 10.99 4.71
CA PRO A 48 -8.62 11.82 3.59
C PRO A 48 -9.80 11.18 2.86
N GLU A 49 -10.80 11.98 2.44
CA GLU A 49 -11.88 11.50 1.57
C GLU A 49 -11.34 11.08 0.20
N GLU A 50 -10.53 11.93 -0.42
CA GLU A 50 -9.85 11.65 -1.68
C GLU A 50 -8.37 11.36 -1.45
N ILE A 51 -7.87 10.30 -2.11
CA ILE A 51 -6.48 9.88 -2.04
C ILE A 51 -5.90 9.86 -3.45
N ASP A 52 -5.01 10.82 -3.72
CA ASP A 52 -4.15 10.81 -4.90
C ASP A 52 -2.95 9.88 -4.62
N LEU A 53 -3.11 8.61 -5.01
CA LEU A 53 -2.09 7.58 -4.78
C LEU A 53 -0.72 7.98 -5.35
N PRO A 54 -0.59 8.43 -6.63
CA PRO A 54 0.68 8.92 -7.15
C PRO A 54 1.33 10.01 -6.31
N ALA A 55 0.56 10.99 -5.83
CA ALA A 55 1.09 12.06 -4.99
C ALA A 55 1.55 11.55 -3.61
N VAL A 56 0.81 10.61 -3.01
CA VAL A 56 1.19 9.96 -1.74
C VAL A 56 2.49 9.18 -1.88
N LEU A 57 2.62 8.34 -2.92
CA LEU A 57 3.82 7.54 -3.17
C LEU A 57 5.03 8.44 -3.47
N THR A 58 4.85 9.48 -4.28
CA THR A 58 5.90 10.46 -4.59
C THR A 58 6.41 11.11 -3.31
N PHE A 59 5.50 11.60 -2.46
CA PHE A 59 5.87 12.24 -1.20
C PHE A 59 6.62 11.29 -0.25
N LEU A 60 6.17 10.04 -0.12
CA LEU A 60 6.84 9.04 0.73
C LEU A 60 8.24 8.70 0.23
N MET A 61 8.43 8.60 -1.09
CA MET A 61 9.75 8.39 -1.68
C MET A 61 10.67 9.59 -1.51
N ASP A 62 10.16 10.82 -1.68
CA ASP A 62 10.92 12.06 -1.47
C ASP A 62 11.40 12.16 -0.01
N ASP A 63 10.51 11.89 0.95
CA ASP A 63 10.87 11.85 2.38
C ASP A 63 11.88 10.74 2.70
N ALA A 64 11.66 9.53 2.17
CA ALA A 64 12.59 8.42 2.34
C ALA A 64 13.98 8.74 1.77
N HIS A 65 14.05 9.43 0.63
CA HIS A 65 15.32 9.88 0.06
C HIS A 65 15.98 10.95 0.92
N ALA A 66 15.22 11.97 1.33
CA ALA A 66 15.72 13.06 2.17
C ALA A 66 16.31 12.56 3.51
N ARG A 67 15.75 11.47 4.08
CA ARG A 67 16.25 10.82 5.30
C ARG A 67 17.32 9.74 5.04
N GLY A 68 17.66 9.45 3.78
CA GLY A 68 18.66 8.46 3.40
C GLY A 68 18.20 7.01 3.47
N VAL A 69 16.90 6.74 3.62
CA VAL A 69 16.30 5.39 3.56
C VAL A 69 16.27 4.89 2.12
N LEU A 70 15.97 5.78 1.16
CA LEU A 70 16.14 5.56 -0.27
C LEU A 70 17.50 6.14 -0.70
N PRO A 71 18.52 5.31 -0.98
CA PRO A 71 19.90 5.79 -1.13
C PRO A 71 20.16 6.57 -2.43
N GLU A 72 19.45 6.22 -3.51
CA GLU A 72 19.61 6.84 -4.82
C GLU A 72 18.26 7.35 -5.34
N ASP A 73 18.29 8.52 -5.97
CA ASP A 73 17.11 9.19 -6.52
C ASP A 73 16.84 8.87 -8.00
N SER A 74 17.32 7.72 -8.47
CA SER A 74 17.13 7.31 -9.85
C SER A 74 15.79 6.62 -10.06
N ILE A 75 15.30 6.64 -11.31
CA ILE A 75 14.03 6.01 -11.70
C ILE A 75 13.97 4.55 -11.21
N THR A 76 15.03 3.78 -11.42
CA THR A 76 15.08 2.37 -11.01
C THR A 76 14.95 2.18 -9.49
N TYR A 77 15.61 3.00 -8.68
CA TYR A 77 15.52 2.86 -7.22
C TYR A 77 14.15 3.30 -6.70
N ARG A 78 13.58 4.35 -7.29
CA ARG A 78 12.21 4.78 -6.99
C ARG A 78 11.20 3.69 -7.34
N ASP A 79 11.29 3.09 -8.53
CA ASP A 79 10.37 2.01 -8.95
C ASP A 79 10.45 0.80 -8.02
N LEU A 80 11.66 0.43 -7.56
CA LEU A 80 11.85 -0.66 -6.60
C LEU A 80 11.27 -0.32 -5.22
N PHE A 81 11.44 0.92 -4.76
CA PHE A 81 10.92 1.36 -3.48
C PHE A 81 9.39 1.48 -3.50
N ASP A 82 8.84 2.02 -4.58
CA ASP A 82 7.41 2.07 -4.88
C ASP A 82 6.79 0.66 -4.87
N THR A 83 7.41 -0.28 -5.60
CA THR A 83 7.02 -1.69 -5.60
C THR A 83 7.04 -2.30 -4.20
N ARG A 84 8.01 -1.92 -3.36
CA ARG A 84 8.11 -2.41 -1.98
C ARG A 84 7.01 -1.84 -1.09
N LEU A 85 6.67 -0.55 -1.22
CA LEU A 85 5.57 0.09 -0.50
C LEU A 85 4.23 -0.53 -0.90
N MET A 86 3.95 -0.62 -2.20
CA MET A 86 2.72 -1.25 -2.71
C MET A 86 2.66 -2.75 -2.37
N GLY A 87 3.81 -3.43 -2.33
CA GLY A 87 3.91 -4.83 -1.92
C GLY A 87 3.47 -5.10 -0.48
N ALA A 88 3.42 -4.09 0.39
CA ALA A 88 2.85 -4.20 1.74
C ALA A 88 1.32 -4.20 1.75
N LEU A 89 0.69 -3.79 0.64
CA LEU A 89 -0.76 -3.66 0.50
C LEU A 89 -1.36 -4.60 -0.53
N THR A 90 -0.56 -5.09 -1.47
CA THR A 90 -1.06 -5.83 -2.62
C THR A 90 -1.04 -7.33 -2.32
N PRO A 91 -2.14 -8.06 -2.55
CA PRO A 91 -2.14 -9.50 -2.36
C PRO A 91 -1.12 -10.16 -3.30
N ARG A 92 -0.51 -11.26 -2.85
CA ARG A 92 0.42 -12.00 -3.70
C ARG A 92 -0.33 -12.57 -4.91
N PRO A 93 0.31 -12.64 -6.10
CA PRO A 93 -0.33 -13.19 -7.29
C PRO A 93 -0.97 -14.57 -7.08
N THR A 94 -0.33 -15.44 -6.28
CA THR A 94 -0.88 -16.74 -5.92
C THR A 94 -2.22 -16.64 -5.18
N GLN A 95 -2.36 -15.71 -4.22
CA GLN A 95 -3.61 -15.50 -3.49
C GLN A 95 -4.73 -15.00 -4.42
N VAL A 96 -4.39 -14.10 -5.35
CA VAL A 96 -5.33 -13.61 -6.37
C VAL A 96 -5.82 -14.77 -7.26
N VAL A 97 -4.89 -15.60 -7.74
CA VAL A 97 -5.20 -16.76 -8.60
C VAL A 97 -6.03 -17.81 -7.84
N GLU A 98 -5.70 -18.10 -6.59
CA GLU A 98 -6.45 -19.03 -5.75
C GLU A 98 -7.88 -18.54 -5.50
N HIS A 99 -8.04 -17.24 -5.19
CA HIS A 99 -9.36 -16.66 -4.99
C HIS A 99 -10.19 -16.69 -6.27
N PHE A 100 -9.60 -16.28 -7.39
CA PHE A 100 -10.24 -16.36 -8.71
C PHE A 100 -10.73 -17.78 -9.00
N ASN A 101 -9.86 -18.78 -8.86
CA ASN A 101 -10.18 -20.17 -9.16
C ASN A 101 -11.27 -20.73 -8.22
N SER A 102 -11.25 -20.32 -6.94
CA SER A 102 -12.28 -20.70 -5.96
C SER A 102 -13.66 -20.15 -6.34
N LEU A 103 -13.74 -18.90 -6.80
CA LEU A 103 -14.99 -18.33 -7.33
C LEU A 103 -15.40 -19.00 -8.63
N TYR A 104 -14.44 -19.23 -9.53
CA TYR A 104 -14.68 -19.82 -10.85
C TYR A 104 -15.27 -21.23 -10.76
N ALA A 105 -14.82 -22.02 -9.78
CA ALA A 105 -15.34 -23.36 -9.51
C ALA A 105 -16.81 -23.36 -9.05
N GLN A 106 -17.28 -22.26 -8.48
CA GLN A 106 -18.66 -22.09 -8.04
C GLN A 106 -19.54 -21.51 -9.16
N ASP A 107 -19.08 -20.42 -9.77
CA ASP A 107 -19.70 -19.76 -10.90
C ASP A 107 -18.62 -18.97 -11.69
N PRO A 108 -18.33 -19.34 -12.95
CA PRO A 108 -17.41 -18.60 -13.80
C PRO A 108 -17.70 -17.09 -13.87
N LYS A 109 -18.97 -16.68 -13.80
CA LYS A 109 -19.36 -15.26 -13.84
C LYS A 109 -18.96 -14.53 -12.55
N ALA A 110 -19.11 -15.17 -11.39
CA ALA A 110 -18.71 -14.58 -10.12
C ALA A 110 -17.20 -14.28 -10.06
N ALA A 111 -16.37 -15.12 -10.67
CA ALA A 111 -14.94 -14.87 -10.77
C ALA A 111 -14.60 -13.65 -11.64
N THR A 112 -15.29 -13.49 -12.77
CA THR A 112 -15.07 -12.35 -13.69
C THR A 112 -15.69 -11.05 -13.19
N ASP A 113 -16.77 -11.11 -12.41
CA ASP A 113 -17.36 -9.92 -11.79
C ASP A 113 -16.45 -9.36 -10.67
N TRP A 114 -15.60 -10.21 -10.08
CA TRP A 114 -14.62 -9.83 -9.07
C TRP A 114 -13.28 -9.32 -9.64
N PHE A 115 -12.78 -9.93 -10.73
CA PHE A 115 -11.44 -9.65 -11.31
C PHE A 115 -11.42 -8.42 -12.24
#